data_AF-A0A962UU75-F1
#
_entry.id   AF-A0A962UU75-F1
#
_cell.length_a   1.000
_cell.length_b   1.000
_cell.length_c   1.000
_cell.angle_alpha   90.00
_cell.angle_beta   90.00
_cell.angle_gamma   90.00
#
_symmetry.space_group_name_H-M   'P 1'
#
loop_
_entity.id
_entity.type
_entity.pdbx_description
1 polymer ?
#
loop_
_entity_poly.entity_id
_entity_poly.type
_entity_poly.pdbx_seq_one_letter_code
_entity_poly.pdbx_strand_id
1 'polypeptide(L)'
;LRTQLSGMILAKWQLPTEIVTAAKEAENWRRDGIAKADYADLVIAAQVHEGLADGMAPGQIPAIARLGLDLDEVGQGIELLHNAHEEVAAAKRLLAG
;
A
#
# COMPACT_ATOMS: atom_id res chain seq x y z
N LEU A 1 -6.13 -13.02 8.35
CA LEU A 1 -7.52 -12.76 8.81
C LEU A 1 -7.93 -11.30 8.62
N ARG A 2 -7.10 -10.33 9.04
CA ARG A 2 -7.35 -8.88 8.87
C ARG A 2 -7.65 -8.47 7.42
N THR A 3 -6.75 -8.76 6.48
CA THR A 3 -6.88 -8.36 5.06
C THR A 3 -8.13 -8.92 4.37
N GLN A 4 -8.46 -10.19 4.63
CA GLN A 4 -9.67 -10.83 4.11
C GLN A 4 -10.94 -10.15 4.63
N LEU A 5 -11.00 -9.86 5.94
CA LEU A 5 -12.13 -9.15 6.55
C LEU A 5 -12.26 -7.72 5.99
N SER A 6 -11.16 -6.98 5.91
CA SER A 6 -11.13 -5.64 5.30
C SER A 6 -11.66 -5.66 3.86
N GLY A 7 -11.21 -6.63 3.06
CA GLY A 7 -11.71 -6.82 1.70
C GLY A 7 -13.21 -7.11 1.63
N MET A 8 -13.75 -7.93 2.55
CA MET A 8 -15.17 -8.22 2.62
C MET A 8 -16.01 -7.00 3.00
N ILE A 9 -15.54 -6.19 3.95
CA ILE A 9 -16.22 -4.96 4.38
C ILE A 9 -16.29 -3.95 3.22
N LEU A 10 -15.16 -3.68 2.57
CA LEU A 10 -15.09 -2.70 1.48
C LEU A 10 -15.91 -3.14 0.25
N ALA A 11 -15.93 -4.45 -0.04
CA ALA A 11 -16.80 -5.01 -1.08
C ALA A 11 -18.29 -4.84 -0.73
N LYS A 12 -18.67 -5.07 0.53
CA LYS A 12 -20.06 -4.85 0.99
C LYS A 12 -20.49 -3.38 0.87
N TRP A 13 -19.55 -2.46 1.02
CA TRP A 13 -19.76 -1.02 0.82
C TRP A 13 -19.70 -0.58 -0.64
N GLN A 14 -19.50 -1.51 -1.58
CA GLN A 14 -19.45 -1.24 -3.03
C GLN A 14 -18.37 -0.24 -3.44
N LEU A 15 -17.23 -0.24 -2.75
CA LEU A 15 -16.08 0.54 -3.21
C LEU A 15 -15.50 -0.03 -4.51
N PRO A 16 -14.74 0.78 -5.28
CA PRO A 16 -14.07 0.32 -6.49
C PRO A 16 -13.25 -0.95 -6.27
N THR A 17 -13.24 -1.83 -7.28
CA THR A 17 -12.68 -3.18 -7.14
C THR A 17 -11.17 -3.15 -6.88
N GLU A 18 -10.50 -2.13 -7.38
CA GLU A 18 -9.07 -1.88 -7.20
C GLU A 18 -8.75 -1.57 -5.72
N ILE A 19 -9.63 -0.85 -5.03
CA ILE A 19 -9.50 -0.54 -3.59
C ILE A 19 -9.75 -1.79 -2.75
N VAL A 20 -10.79 -2.57 -3.11
CA VAL A 20 -11.07 -3.86 -2.47
C VAL A 20 -9.89 -4.82 -2.63
N THR A 21 -9.29 -4.86 -3.83
CA THR A 21 -8.14 -5.70 -4.13
C THR A 21 -6.91 -5.26 -3.34
N ALA A 22 -6.63 -3.96 -3.29
CA ALA A 22 -5.54 -3.41 -2.48
C ALA A 22 -5.64 -3.82 -1.01
N ALA A 23 -6.84 -3.75 -0.42
CA ALA A 23 -7.06 -4.17 0.97
C ALA A 23 -6.90 -5.68 1.19
N LYS A 24 -7.32 -6.51 0.23
CA LYS A 24 -7.19 -7.98 0.30
C LYS A 24 -5.73 -8.44 0.19
N GLU A 25 -4.98 -7.79 -0.70
CA GLU A 25 -3.62 -8.18 -1.06
C GLU A 25 -2.54 -7.44 -0.26
N ALA A 26 -2.93 -6.53 0.64
CA ALA A 26 -2.03 -5.62 1.36
C ALA A 26 -0.84 -6.30 2.07
N GLU A 27 -1.01 -7.54 2.53
CA GLU A 27 0.02 -8.33 3.23
C GLU A 27 0.50 -9.53 2.41
N ASN A 28 0.12 -9.62 1.14
CA ASN A 28 0.59 -10.67 0.24
C ASN A 28 1.96 -10.27 -0.33
N TRP A 29 3.00 -10.42 0.48
CA TRP A 29 4.36 -9.99 0.12
C TRP A 29 4.95 -10.69 -1.10
N ARG A 30 4.42 -11.87 -1.46
CA ARG A 30 4.82 -12.64 -2.63
C ARG A 30 3.80 -12.56 -3.77
N ARG A 31 2.99 -11.50 -3.80
CA ARG A 31 2.00 -11.28 -4.85
C ARG A 31 2.68 -11.20 -6.22
N ASP A 32 2.35 -12.15 -7.07
CA ASP A 32 2.95 -12.35 -8.39
C ASP A 32 1.88 -12.63 -9.45
N GLY A 33 2.26 -12.70 -10.73
CA GLY A 33 1.35 -12.93 -11.86
C GLY A 33 0.62 -11.67 -12.34
N ILE A 34 1.01 -10.50 -11.83
CA ILE A 34 0.44 -9.20 -12.20
C ILE A 34 1.42 -8.49 -13.15
N ALA A 35 0.96 -8.11 -14.34
CA ALA A 35 1.83 -7.54 -15.37
C ALA A 35 2.14 -6.04 -15.19
N LYS A 36 1.24 -5.29 -14.54
CA LYS A 36 1.38 -3.83 -14.35
C LYS A 36 1.08 -3.48 -12.89
N ALA A 37 1.87 -2.58 -12.33
CA ALA A 37 1.68 -2.13 -10.96
C ALA A 37 0.27 -1.55 -10.72
N ASP A 38 -0.28 -1.80 -9.54
CA ASP A 38 -1.61 -1.36 -9.10
C ASP A 38 -1.61 -0.80 -7.66
N TYR A 39 -2.79 -0.44 -7.14
CA TYR A 39 -2.92 0.10 -5.77
C TYR A 39 -2.49 -0.90 -4.68
N ALA A 40 -2.53 -2.21 -4.93
CA ALA A 40 -2.05 -3.18 -3.96
C ALA A 40 -0.52 -3.10 -3.82
N ASP A 41 0.20 -2.90 -4.93
CA ASP A 41 1.66 -2.72 -4.89
C ASP A 41 2.05 -1.48 -4.08
N LEU A 42 1.29 -0.38 -4.23
CA LEU A 42 1.53 0.86 -3.46
C LEU A 42 1.32 0.65 -1.95
N VAL A 43 0.25 -0.06 -1.57
CA VAL A 43 0.00 -0.37 -0.15
C VAL A 43 1.09 -1.27 0.42
N ILE A 44 1.53 -2.28 -0.35
CA ILE A 44 2.64 -3.16 0.04
C ILE A 44 3.93 -2.34 0.23
N ALA A 45 4.29 -1.49 -0.74
CA ALA A 45 5.49 -0.66 -0.65
C ALA A 45 5.47 0.28 0.57
N ALA A 46 4.32 0.90 0.87
CA ALA A 46 4.16 1.73 2.06
C ALA A 46 4.36 0.91 3.36
N GLN A 47 3.81 -0.30 3.44
CA GLN A 47 4.01 -1.15 4.61
C GLN A 47 5.46 -1.64 4.76
N VAL A 48 6.15 -1.89 3.64
CA VAL A 48 7.59 -2.22 3.62
C VAL A 48 8.41 -1.05 4.15
N HIS A 49 8.10 0.18 3.72
CA HIS A 49 8.73 1.39 4.24
C HIS A 49 8.54 1.54 5.75
N GLU A 50 7.34 1.26 6.27
CA GLU A 50 7.03 1.28 7.70
C GLU A 50 7.64 0.09 8.49
N GLY A 51 8.40 -0.79 7.83
CA GLY A 51 9.06 -1.94 8.47
C GLY A 51 8.12 -3.10 8.82
N LEU A 52 6.94 -3.18 8.22
CA LEU A 52 5.92 -4.20 8.52
C LEU A 52 6.09 -5.50 7.71
N ALA A 53 7.12 -5.58 6.86
CA ALA A 53 7.32 -6.67 5.88
C ALA A 53 7.87 -8.00 6.47
N ASP A 54 7.60 -8.28 7.75
CA ASP A 54 7.93 -9.55 8.42
C ASP A 54 9.35 -10.08 8.16
N GLY A 55 10.34 -9.18 8.20
CA GLY A 55 11.75 -9.52 8.01
C GLY A 55 12.21 -9.76 6.57
N MET A 56 11.35 -9.57 5.55
CA MET A 56 11.79 -9.56 4.15
C MET A 56 12.52 -8.28 3.79
N ALA A 57 13.61 -8.43 3.05
CA ALA A 57 14.27 -7.29 2.43
C ALA A 57 13.39 -6.75 1.28
N PRO A 58 13.34 -5.43 1.04
CA PRO A 58 12.54 -4.83 -0.04
C PRO A 58 12.79 -5.45 -1.41
N GLY A 59 14.05 -5.79 -1.73
CA GLY A 59 14.41 -6.45 -2.99
C GLY A 59 13.84 -7.87 -3.19
N GLN A 60 13.26 -8.48 -2.15
CA GLN A 60 12.60 -9.79 -2.23
C GLN A 60 11.09 -9.68 -2.51
N ILE A 61 10.54 -8.47 -2.54
CA ILE A 61 9.11 -8.21 -2.63
C ILE A 61 8.77 -7.76 -4.06
N PRO A 62 8.03 -8.56 -4.85
CA PRO A 62 7.78 -8.26 -6.26
C PRO A 62 7.10 -6.91 -6.52
N ALA A 63 6.30 -6.41 -5.56
CA ALA A 63 5.67 -5.11 -5.64
C ALA A 63 6.67 -3.95 -5.73
N ILE A 64 7.79 -4.03 -5.02
CA ILE A 64 8.85 -3.01 -5.03
C ILE A 64 9.45 -2.90 -6.44
N ALA A 65 9.80 -4.04 -7.03
CA ALA A 65 10.34 -4.11 -8.39
C ALA A 65 9.32 -3.65 -9.44
N ARG A 66 8.03 -4.02 -9.31
CA ARG A 66 6.98 -3.59 -10.25
C ARG A 66 6.74 -2.08 -10.25
N LEU A 67 6.92 -1.44 -9.11
CA LEU A 67 6.83 0.01 -8.98
C LEU A 67 8.08 0.74 -9.49
N GLY A 68 9.15 0.01 -9.79
CA GLY A 68 10.43 0.58 -10.20
C GLY A 68 11.12 1.35 -9.09
N LEU A 69 10.84 1.02 -7.82
CA LEU A 69 11.44 1.68 -6.66
C LEU A 69 12.76 0.99 -6.30
N ASP A 70 13.82 1.76 -6.12
CA ASP A 70 15.09 1.26 -5.58
C ASP A 70 15.12 1.28 -4.04
N LEU A 71 16.02 0.49 -3.45
CA LEU A 71 16.21 0.37 -1.99
C LEU A 71 16.39 1.72 -1.29
N ASP A 72 17.08 2.66 -1.94
CA ASP A 72 17.32 4.01 -1.43
C ASP A 72 16.05 4.88 -1.51
N GLU A 73 15.22 4.72 -2.54
CA GLU A 73 13.96 5.47 -2.72
C GLU A 73 12.87 5.01 -1.75
N VAL A 74 12.84 3.70 -1.44
CA VAL A 74 11.99 3.19 -0.36
C VAL A 74 12.40 3.83 0.97
N GLY A 75 13.70 4.00 1.25
CA GLY A 75 14.18 4.62 2.49
C GLY A 75 14.13 6.16 2.55
N GLN A 76 14.14 6.86 1.41
CA GLN A 76 14.23 8.33 1.33
C GLN A 76 12.88 9.05 1.25
N GLY A 77 11.76 8.36 1.52
CA GLY A 77 10.41 8.91 1.42
C GLY A 77 10.08 10.15 2.27
N ILE A 78 11.01 10.74 3.03
CA ILE A 78 10.75 11.83 3.98
C ILE A 78 10.12 13.07 3.31
N GLU A 79 10.59 13.50 2.13
CA GLU A 79 10.03 14.68 1.45
C GLU A 79 8.65 14.41 0.82
N LEU A 80 8.45 13.24 0.21
CA LEU A 80 7.15 12.83 -0.34
C LEU A 80 6.11 12.62 0.77
N LEU A 81 6.52 12.01 1.89
CA LEU A 81 5.67 11.76 3.05
C LEU A 81 5.26 13.04 3.75
N HIS A 82 6.12 14.08 3.77
CA HIS A 82 5.74 15.37 4.35
C HIS A 82 4.54 15.99 3.61
N ASN A 83 4.60 15.99 2.28
CA ASN A 83 3.49 16.48 1.43
C ASN A 83 2.23 15.61 1.58
N ALA A 84 2.38 14.28 1.62
CA ALA A 84 1.26 13.37 1.82
C ALA A 84 0.62 13.52 3.22
N HIS A 85 1.40 13.85 4.25
CA HIS A 85 0.89 14.08 5.60
C HIS A 85 0.00 15.31 5.66
N GLU A 86 0.34 16.37 4.92
CA GLU A 86 -0.50 17.57 4.81
C GLU A 86 -1.83 17.27 4.10
N GLU A 87 -1.81 16.50 3.01
CA GLU A 87 -3.03 16.11 2.29
C GLU A 87 -3.97 15.25 3.15
N VAL A 88 -3.41 14.26 3.87
CA VAL A 88 -4.19 13.43 4.79
C VAL A 88 -4.76 14.27 5.94
N ALA A 89 -3.98 15.22 6.48
CA ALA A 89 -4.46 16.13 7.51
C ALA A 89 -5.60 17.03 7.01
N ALA A 90 -5.50 17.53 5.77
CA ALA A 90 -6.57 18.31 5.15
C ALA A 90 -7.85 17.50 4.94
N ALA A 91 -7.74 16.26 4.44
CA ALA A 91 -8.88 15.35 4.29
C ALA A 91 -9.55 15.03 5.63
N LYS A 92 -8.76 14.81 6.70
CA LYS A 92 -9.29 14.60 8.06
C LYS A 92 -10.06 15.80 8.59
N ARG A 93 -9.60 17.03 8.31
CA ARG A 93 -10.32 18.26 8.71
C ARG A 93 -11.66 18.40 7.98
N LEU A 94 -11.74 18.00 6.71
CA LEU A 94 -12.99 17.99 5.96
C LEU A 94 -14.01 16.97 6.50
N LEU A 95 -13.54 15.83 6.99
CA LEU A 95 -14.38 14.78 7.57
C LEU A 95 -14.79 15.03 9.03
N ALA A 96 -14.08 15.93 9.73
CA ALA A 96 -14.38 16.34 11.10
C ALA A 96 -15.39 17.51 11.18
N GLY A 97 -15.97 17.90 10.04
CA GLY A 97 -17.08 18.87 9.96
C GLY A 97 -18.34 18.37 10.63
#